data_AF-A0A7S4MQU6-F1
#
_entry.id   AF-A0A7S4MQU6-F1
#
_cell.length_a   1.000
_cell.length_b   1.000
_cell.length_c   1.000
_cell.angle_alpha   90.00
_cell.angle_beta   90.00
_cell.angle_gamma   90.00
#
_symmetry.space_group_name_H-M   'P 1'
#
loop_
_entity.id
_entity.type
_entity.pdbx_description
1 polymer ?
#
loop_
_entity_poly.entity_id
_entity_poly.type
_entity_poly.pdbx_seq_one_letter_code
_entity_poly.pdbx_strand_id
1 'polypeptide(L)'
;PREYYNIIPYTPDSVITGYFQSIPNRSQFTTSSTTFVVEYFDDNNVSLHINSLPAANDDEFFVVENELLTSNLLLNDQDFDNDTLSVVSVTLSDPNFIFQSNGNFVYTAPSSDGVVTFDYTITDGFATET
;
A
#
# COMPACT_ATOMS: atom_id res chain seq x y z
N PRO A 1 -41.50 32.51 -14.69
CA PRO A 1 -41.34 31.13 -15.24
C PRO A 1 -40.15 30.45 -14.59
N ARG A 2 -40.39 29.36 -13.84
CA ARG A 2 -39.29 28.55 -13.28
C ARG A 2 -38.81 27.60 -14.36
N GLU A 3 -37.56 27.74 -14.79
CA GLU A 3 -36.93 26.76 -15.67
C GLU A 3 -36.42 25.60 -14.81
N TYR A 4 -36.94 24.42 -15.08
CA TYR A 4 -36.40 23.16 -14.54
C TYR A 4 -35.24 22.75 -15.44
N TYR A 5 -34.02 22.76 -14.90
CA TYR A 5 -32.87 22.15 -15.55
C TYR A 5 -32.90 20.65 -15.25
N ASN A 6 -33.01 19.82 -16.29
CA ASN A 6 -32.83 18.39 -16.18
C ASN A 6 -31.37 18.11 -15.81
N ILE A 7 -31.12 17.59 -14.61
CA ILE A 7 -29.83 17.04 -14.22
C ILE A 7 -29.69 15.71 -14.95
N ILE A 8 -28.86 15.67 -16.00
CA ILE A 8 -28.37 14.40 -16.54
C ILE A 8 -27.37 13.85 -15.51
N PRO A 9 -27.49 12.59 -15.08
CA PRO A 9 -26.48 11.98 -14.22
C PRO A 9 -25.13 11.98 -14.96
N TYR A 10 -24.16 12.69 -14.40
CA TYR A 10 -22.77 12.66 -14.85
C TYR A 10 -22.20 11.27 -14.58
N THR A 11 -21.97 10.51 -15.63
CA THR A 11 -21.06 9.36 -15.60
C THR A 11 -19.70 9.85 -16.07
N PRO A 12 -18.68 9.97 -15.21
CA PRO A 12 -17.34 10.20 -15.70
C PRO A 12 -16.91 8.97 -16.51
N ASP A 13 -16.95 9.09 -17.84
CA ASP A 13 -16.10 8.28 -18.71
C ASP A 13 -14.67 8.58 -18.26
N SER A 14 -14.05 7.59 -17.60
CA SER A 14 -12.72 7.69 -17.04
C SER A 14 -11.70 7.68 -18.18
N VAL A 15 -11.61 8.81 -18.89
CA VAL A 15 -10.45 9.20 -19.71
C VAL A 15 -9.95 10.50 -19.12
N ILE A 16 -9.11 10.39 -18.08
CA ILE A 16 -8.38 11.53 -17.56
C ILE A 16 -7.35 11.91 -18.63
N THR A 17 -7.62 13.03 -19.30
CA THR A 17 -6.67 13.66 -20.22
C THR A 17 -5.62 14.38 -19.37
N GLY A 18 -4.37 13.93 -19.41
CA GLY A 18 -3.26 14.59 -18.71
C GLY A 18 -2.87 15.91 -19.38
N TYR A 19 -2.69 16.97 -18.59
CA TYR A 19 -2.10 18.24 -19.04
C TYR A 19 -0.63 18.30 -18.63
N PHE A 20 0.28 18.62 -19.56
CA PHE A 20 1.63 19.05 -19.22
C PHE A 20 1.65 20.58 -19.14
N GLN A 21 1.95 21.15 -17.98
CA GLN A 21 2.24 22.58 -17.84
C GLN A 21 3.74 22.77 -17.63
N SER A 22 4.44 23.34 -18.62
CA SER A 22 5.86 23.66 -18.49
C SER A 22 6.05 24.90 -17.59
N ILE A 23 6.85 24.78 -16.53
CA ILE A 23 7.33 25.90 -15.71
C ILE A 23 8.72 26.36 -16.22
N PRO A 24 9.07 27.66 -16.17
CA PRO A 24 10.36 28.15 -16.66
C PRO A 24 11.55 27.56 -15.90
N ASN A 25 12.61 27.26 -16.63
CA ASN A 25 13.87 26.70 -16.13
C ASN A 25 14.56 27.64 -15.13
N ARG A 26 14.25 27.51 -13.83
CA ARG A 26 15.11 28.00 -12.77
C ARG A 26 16.00 26.85 -12.33
N SER A 27 17.28 26.96 -12.67
CA SER A 27 18.35 26.04 -12.37
C SER A 27 18.29 25.53 -10.92
N GLN A 28 18.41 24.20 -10.76
CA GLN A 28 18.33 23.37 -9.54
C GLN A 28 16.94 22.79 -9.23
N PHE A 29 16.48 21.88 -10.08
CA PHE A 29 15.73 20.72 -9.61
C PHE A 29 16.59 19.49 -9.92
N THR A 30 17.15 18.87 -8.89
CA THR A 30 17.71 17.52 -9.00
C THR A 30 16.53 16.59 -9.19
N THR A 31 16.43 15.90 -10.33
CA THR A 31 15.39 14.87 -10.52
C THR A 31 15.71 13.67 -9.63
N SER A 32 15.26 13.71 -8.38
CA SER A 32 14.91 12.49 -7.65
C SER A 32 13.45 12.22 -8.01
N SER A 33 13.17 11.11 -8.69
CA SER A 33 11.81 10.74 -9.09
C SER A 33 11.01 10.37 -7.84
N THR A 34 10.26 11.32 -7.30
CA THR A 34 9.24 11.08 -6.26
C THR A 34 7.88 11.01 -6.93
N THR A 35 7.04 10.07 -6.51
CA THR A 35 5.64 9.97 -6.93
C THR A 35 4.85 11.07 -6.21
N PHE A 36 4.08 11.88 -6.96
CA PHE A 36 3.15 12.86 -6.40
C PHE A 36 1.73 12.30 -6.58
N VAL A 37 0.93 12.30 -5.52
CA VAL A 37 -0.49 11.94 -5.58
C VAL A 37 -1.30 13.24 -5.62
N VAL A 38 -2.26 13.33 -6.54
CA VAL A 38 -3.19 14.47 -6.58
C VAL A 38 -4.50 14.06 -5.93
N GLU A 39 -4.71 14.50 -4.70
CA GLU A 39 -5.84 14.08 -3.89
C GLU A 39 -7.08 14.97 -4.08
N TYR A 40 -6.86 16.23 -4.46
CA TYR A 40 -7.93 17.21 -4.66
C TYR A 40 -7.64 18.19 -5.80
N PHE A 41 -8.62 18.35 -6.68
CA PHE A 41 -8.74 19.45 -7.61
C PHE A 41 -9.98 20.25 -7.21
N ASP A 42 -9.79 21.46 -6.68
CA ASP A 42 -10.87 22.46 -6.68
C ASP A 42 -10.71 23.38 -7.90
N ASP A 43 -11.74 24.17 -8.20
CA ASP A 43 -11.81 24.98 -9.43
C ASP A 43 -10.63 25.96 -9.62
N ASN A 44 -9.69 26.12 -8.67
CA ASN A 44 -8.44 26.88 -8.87
C ASN A 44 -7.20 26.41 -8.06
N ASN A 45 -7.27 25.34 -7.25
CA ASN A 45 -6.14 24.82 -6.48
C ASN A 45 -5.93 23.33 -6.72
N VAL A 46 -4.64 22.98 -6.90
CA VAL A 46 -4.16 21.61 -6.87
C VAL A 46 -3.49 21.38 -5.52
N SER A 47 -4.01 20.46 -4.73
CA SER A 47 -3.29 19.96 -3.55
C SER A 47 -2.42 18.78 -3.98
N LEU A 48 -1.10 18.95 -3.88
CA LEU A 48 -0.12 17.91 -4.15
C LEU A 48 0.30 17.29 -2.82
N HIS A 49 0.10 15.98 -2.67
CA HIS A 49 0.60 15.21 -1.54
C HIS A 49 1.84 14.43 -1.98
N ILE A 50 2.89 14.43 -1.14
CA ILE A 50 4.09 13.62 -1.35
C ILE A 50 3.90 12.35 -0.55
N ASN A 51 3.71 11.24 -1.26
CA ASN A 51 3.60 9.94 -0.64
C ASN A 51 4.95 9.50 -0.06
N SER A 52 4.96 9.09 1.19
CA SER A 52 6.07 8.40 1.85
C SER A 52 6.12 6.94 1.38
N LEU A 53 7.24 6.25 1.58
CA LEU A 53 7.23 4.79 1.39
C LEU A 53 6.58 4.13 2.62
N PRO A 54 5.92 2.98 2.46
CA PRO A 54 5.51 2.18 3.60
C PRO A 54 6.76 1.74 4.39
N ALA A 55 6.69 1.81 5.71
CA ALA A 55 7.76 1.41 6.60
C ALA A 55 7.51 -0.01 7.14
N ALA A 56 8.16 -0.99 6.51
CA ALA A 56 8.17 -2.38 6.97
C ALA A 56 9.11 -2.55 8.17
N ASN A 57 8.71 -3.34 9.16
CA ASN A 57 9.55 -3.71 10.31
C ASN A 57 9.65 -5.24 10.43
N ASP A 58 10.86 -5.73 10.74
CA ASP A 58 11.09 -7.18 10.91
C ASP A 58 10.11 -7.80 11.93
N ASP A 59 9.46 -8.88 11.49
CA ASP A 59 8.55 -9.69 12.31
C ASP A 59 9.31 -10.75 13.13
N GLU A 60 8.84 -11.01 14.36
CA GLU A 60 9.26 -12.15 15.15
C GLU A 60 8.04 -12.84 15.79
N PHE A 61 7.92 -14.15 15.55
CA PHE A 61 6.83 -14.97 16.09
C PHE A 61 7.38 -16.20 16.83
N PHE A 62 6.71 -16.58 17.91
CA PHE A 62 7.02 -17.78 18.69
C PHE A 62 5.79 -18.68 18.78
N VAL A 63 5.99 -19.99 18.62
CA VAL A 63 4.94 -21.00 18.70
C VAL A 63 5.53 -22.29 19.29
N VAL A 64 4.74 -23.00 20.10
CA VAL A 64 5.13 -24.29 20.67
C VAL A 64 4.94 -25.39 19.63
N GLU A 65 5.81 -26.40 19.63
CA GLU A 65 5.70 -27.58 18.76
C GLU A 65 4.28 -28.19 18.76
N ASN A 66 3.77 -28.54 17.58
CA ASN A 66 2.41 -29.05 17.35
C ASN A 66 1.26 -28.08 17.68
N GLU A 67 1.55 -26.82 18.00
CA GLU A 67 0.52 -25.79 18.19
C GLU A 67 0.32 -24.95 16.93
N LEU A 68 -0.81 -24.24 16.89
CA LEU A 68 -1.20 -23.38 15.80
C LEU A 68 -0.99 -21.92 16.20
N LEU A 69 -0.29 -21.18 15.34
CA LEU A 69 -0.16 -19.74 15.40
C LEU A 69 -1.09 -19.11 14.36
N THR A 70 -1.87 -18.11 14.78
CA THR A 70 -2.62 -17.23 13.89
C THR A 70 -2.19 -15.80 14.19
N SER A 71 -1.73 -15.08 13.18
CA SER A 71 -1.26 -13.70 13.34
C SER A 71 -1.42 -12.93 12.02
N ASN A 72 -0.95 -11.68 12.02
CA ASN A 72 -0.90 -10.82 10.84
C ASN A 72 0.49 -10.17 10.71
N LEU A 73 1.02 -10.12 9.49
CA LEU A 73 2.33 -9.54 9.16
C LEU A 73 2.38 -8.00 9.24
N LEU A 74 1.23 -7.31 9.24
CA LEU A 74 1.15 -5.85 9.22
C LEU A 74 1.07 -5.22 10.62
N LEU A 75 1.26 -5.99 11.70
CA LEU A 75 0.98 -5.51 13.07
C LEU A 75 1.96 -4.46 13.56
N ASN A 76 3.20 -4.48 13.06
CA ASN A 76 4.29 -3.58 13.40
C ASN A 76 4.66 -2.63 12.25
N ASP A 77 4.03 -2.76 11.08
CA ASP A 77 4.28 -1.91 9.92
C ASP A 77 3.50 -0.59 10.00
N GLN A 78 4.04 0.46 9.38
CA GLN A 78 3.44 1.79 9.42
C GLN A 78 3.54 2.52 8.08
N ASP A 79 2.53 3.33 7.80
CA ASP A 79 2.60 4.38 6.80
C ASP A 79 2.52 5.77 7.48
N PHE A 80 3.34 6.73 7.05
CA PHE A 80 3.41 8.06 7.68
C PHE A 80 2.35 9.04 7.17
N ASP A 81 1.76 8.75 6.01
CA ASP A 81 0.66 9.51 5.44
C ASP A 81 -0.70 8.93 5.89
N ASN A 82 -0.67 7.77 6.56
CA ASN A 82 -1.80 6.98 7.04
C ASN A 82 -2.58 6.28 5.93
N ASP A 83 -1.91 5.98 4.82
CA ASP A 83 -2.44 5.10 3.80
C ASP A 83 -2.62 3.68 4.31
N THR A 84 -3.59 2.97 3.74
CA THR A 84 -3.90 1.61 4.18
C THR A 84 -2.85 0.64 3.64
N LEU A 85 -2.10 0.02 4.55
CA LEU A 85 -1.14 -1.01 4.19
C LEU A 85 -1.81 -2.33 3.78
N SER A 86 -1.20 -2.98 2.80
CA SER A 86 -1.57 -4.32 2.37
C SER A 86 -0.37 -5.17 1.99
N VAL A 87 -0.49 -6.50 2.15
CA VAL A 87 0.56 -7.44 1.75
C VAL A 87 0.40 -7.79 0.27
N VAL A 88 1.45 -7.52 -0.52
CA VAL A 88 1.53 -7.81 -1.95
C VAL A 88 1.95 -9.25 -2.20
N SER A 89 2.97 -9.72 -1.48
CA SER A 89 3.49 -11.08 -1.65
C SER A 89 4.15 -11.59 -0.38
N VAL A 90 4.17 -12.91 -0.21
CA VAL A 90 4.91 -13.62 0.83
C VAL A 90 5.72 -14.71 0.15
N THR A 91 7.02 -14.74 0.41
CA THR A 91 7.95 -15.73 -0.12
C THR A 91 8.36 -16.68 1.00
N LEU A 92 7.67 -17.82 1.08
CA LEU A 92 7.98 -18.91 1.98
C LEU A 92 7.60 -20.24 1.35
N SER A 93 8.49 -21.22 1.42
CA SER A 93 8.22 -22.60 1.00
C SER A 93 8.17 -23.53 2.21
N ASP A 94 7.16 -23.33 3.06
CA ASP A 94 6.85 -24.22 4.19
C ASP A 94 5.41 -24.74 4.05
N PRO A 95 5.17 -26.06 3.95
CA PRO A 95 3.82 -26.63 3.83
C PRO A 95 2.94 -26.38 5.06
N ASN A 96 3.50 -26.00 6.20
CA ASN A 96 2.76 -25.71 7.42
C ASN A 96 2.33 -24.24 7.52
N PHE A 97 2.77 -23.39 6.59
CA PHE A 97 2.37 -22.00 6.50
C PHE A 97 1.24 -21.83 5.48
N ILE A 98 0.14 -21.24 5.92
CA ILE A 98 -1.03 -20.95 5.10
C ILE A 98 -1.30 -19.44 5.17
N PHE A 99 -0.98 -18.73 4.09
CA PHE A 99 -1.42 -17.36 3.89
C PHE A 99 -2.93 -17.33 3.62
N GLN A 100 -3.65 -16.43 4.29
CA GLN A 100 -5.11 -16.27 4.12
C GLN A 100 -5.43 -15.06 3.24
N SER A 101 -5.21 -13.85 3.78
CA SER A 101 -5.43 -12.58 3.08
C SER A 101 -4.83 -11.41 3.85
N ASN A 102 -4.29 -10.43 3.13
CA ASN A 102 -3.81 -9.16 3.66
C ASN A 102 -2.98 -9.28 4.94
N GLY A 103 -1.92 -10.09 4.89
CA GLY A 103 -1.03 -10.35 6.02
C GLY A 103 -1.54 -11.39 7.01
N ASN A 104 -2.83 -11.73 7.03
CA ASN A 104 -3.33 -12.79 7.91
C ASN A 104 -2.77 -14.15 7.46
N PHE A 105 -2.27 -14.92 8.41
CA PHE A 105 -1.76 -16.25 8.18
C PHE A 105 -2.08 -17.21 9.32
N VAL A 106 -1.96 -18.49 9.00
CA VAL A 106 -1.96 -19.60 9.97
C VAL A 106 -0.67 -20.39 9.78
N TYR A 107 0.01 -20.70 10.86
CA TYR A 107 1.18 -21.56 10.88
C TYR A 107 0.98 -22.71 11.87
N THR A 108 1.26 -23.94 11.45
CA THR A 108 1.22 -25.12 12.33
C THR A 108 2.63 -25.59 12.63
N ALA A 109 3.09 -25.46 13.87
CA ALA A 109 4.46 -25.83 14.21
C ALA A 109 4.68 -27.35 14.06
N PRO A 110 5.78 -27.80 13.42
CA PRO A 110 6.16 -29.21 13.42
C PRO A 110 6.40 -29.74 14.84
N SER A 111 6.45 -31.07 14.97
CA SER A 111 6.81 -31.78 16.20
C SER A 111 8.29 -31.70 16.58
N SER A 112 9.07 -30.87 15.89
CA SER A 112 10.50 -30.71 16.08
C SER A 112 10.87 -29.25 16.00
N ASP A 113 11.73 -28.82 16.91
CA ASP A 113 12.34 -27.49 16.91
C ASP A 113 12.96 -27.12 15.56
N GLY A 114 12.77 -25.86 15.17
CA GLY A 114 13.33 -25.31 13.95
C GLY A 114 13.04 -23.81 13.82
N VAL A 115 13.85 -23.15 13.00
CA VAL A 115 13.64 -21.75 12.61
C VAL A 115 13.19 -21.73 11.15
N VAL A 116 12.14 -20.98 10.88
CA VAL A 116 11.61 -20.72 9.54
C VAL A 116 11.76 -19.23 9.26
N THR A 117 12.31 -18.89 8.11
CA THR A 117 12.48 -17.50 7.65
C THR A 117 11.65 -17.28 6.40
N PHE A 118 11.02 -16.12 6.28
CA PHE A 118 10.23 -15.71 5.14
C PHE A 118 10.49 -14.24 4.84
N ASP A 119 10.26 -13.86 3.59
CA ASP A 119 10.23 -12.46 3.18
C ASP A 119 8.79 -12.10 2.78
N TYR A 120 8.38 -10.85 2.95
CA TYR A 120 7.10 -10.35 2.46
C TYR A 120 7.23 -8.93 1.95
N THR A 121 6.36 -8.54 1.03
CA THR A 121 6.32 -7.19 0.46
C THR A 121 5.01 -6.52 0.83
N ILE A 122 5.08 -5.30 1.32
CA ILE A 122 3.91 -4.46 1.65
C ILE A 122 3.73 -3.32 0.65
N THR A 123 2.52 -2.77 0.57
CA THR A 123 2.19 -1.58 -0.21
C THR A 123 1.17 -0.71 0.53
N ASP A 124 1.29 0.60 0.36
CA ASP A 124 0.32 1.64 0.72
C ASP A 124 -0.69 1.91 -0.42
N GLY A 125 -0.54 1.26 -1.58
CA GLY A 125 -1.31 1.50 -2.80
C GLY A 125 -0.61 2.38 -3.84
N PHE A 126 0.52 3.00 -3.49
CA PHE A 126 1.32 3.89 -4.33
C PHE A 126 2.76 3.40 -4.52
N ALA A 127 3.35 2.79 -3.50
CA ALA A 127 4.70 2.25 -3.47
C ALA A 127 4.77 0.91 -2.71
N THR A 128 5.92 0.23 -2.76
CA THR A 128 6.13 -1.07 -2.13
C THR A 128 7.45 -1.11 -1.37
N GLU A 129 7.49 -1.83 -0.25
CA GLU A 129 8.71 -2.11 0.55
C GLU A 129 8.77 -3.61 0.89
N THR A 130 9.98 -4.16 1.12
CA THR A 130 10.25 -5.58 1.44
C THR A 130 11.21 -5.71 2.58
#